data_AF-A0A0B7C224-F1
#
_entry.id   AF-A0A0B7C224-F1
#
_cell.length_a   1.000
_cell.length_b   1.000
_cell.length_c   1.000
_cell.angle_alpha   90.00
_cell.angle_beta   90.00
_cell.angle_gamma   90.00
#
_symmetry.space_group_name_H-M   'P 1'
#
loop_
_entity.id
_entity.type
_entity.pdbx_description
1 polymer ?
#
loop_
_entity_poly.entity_id
_entity_poly.type
_entity_poly.pdbx_seq_one_letter_code
_entity_poly.pdbx_strand_id
1 'polypeptide(L)' 'GSYVTTNWEPVIQDMGNKGWELACILETKEVHAGFGSSSMMVLLFFQRRIFAPGPVDKS' A
#
# COMPACT_ATOMS: atom_id res chain seq x y z
N GLY A 1 -5.49 -17.49 20.43
CA GLY A 1 -5.55 -16.04 20.22
C GLY A 1 -5.95 -15.80 18.78
N SER A 2 -6.92 -14.93 18.53
CA SER A 2 -7.29 -14.54 17.16
C SER A 2 -6.21 -13.61 16.64
N TYR A 3 -5.43 -14.06 15.66
CA TYR A 3 -4.55 -13.17 14.92
C TYR A 3 -5.44 -12.30 14.03
N VAL A 4 -5.50 -11.00 14.31
CA VAL A 4 -6.11 -10.04 13.39
C VAL A 4 -5.18 -9.99 12.18
N THR A 5 -5.47 -10.78 11.15
CA THR A 5 -4.87 -10.61 9.84
C THR A 5 -5.47 -9.35 9.25
N THR A 6 -4.80 -8.21 9.45
CA THR A 6 -5.22 -6.95 8.82
C THR A 6 -5.22 -7.17 7.31
N ASN A 7 -6.41 -7.19 6.71
CA ASN A 7 -6.58 -7.36 5.27
C ASN A 7 -6.27 -6.01 4.59
N TRP A 8 -5.15 -5.93 3.89
CA TRP A 8 -4.65 -4.70 3.26
C TRP A 8 -5.13 -4.53 1.82
N GLU A 9 -5.69 -5.57 1.21
CA GLU A 9 -6.21 -5.56 -0.17
C GLU A 9 -7.13 -4.37 -0.47
N PRO A 10 -8.10 -3.97 0.39
CA PRO A 10 -8.97 -2.83 0.11
C PRO A 10 -8.19 -1.50 0.01
N VAL A 11 -7.17 -1.33 0.86
CA VAL A 11 -6.33 -0.12 0.86
C VAL A 11 -5.45 -0.09 -0.37
N ILE A 12 -4.86 -1.23 -0.73
CA ILE A 12 -4.04 -1.36 -1.94
C ILE A 12 -4.88 -1.08 -3.20
N GLN A 13 -6.12 -1.58 -3.27
CA GLN A 13 -7.04 -1.30 -4.37
C GLN A 13 -7.40 0.19 -4.46
N ASP A 14 -7.74 0.84 -3.34
CA ASP A 14 -8.05 2.28 -3.31
C ASP A 14 -6.83 3.13 -3.75
N MET A 15 -5.63 2.78 -3.28
CA MET A 15 -4.38 3.40 -3.72
C MET A 15 -4.17 3.23 -5.23
N GLY A 16 -4.40 2.02 -5.76
CA GLY A 16 -4.36 1.70 -7.19
C GLY A 16 -5.30 2.58 -8.03
N ASN A 17 -6.54 2.74 -7.56
CA ASN A 17 -7.55 3.58 -8.21
C ASN A 17 -7.16 5.07 -8.22
N LYS A 18 -6.37 5.51 -7.23
CA LYS A 18 -5.81 6.87 -7.14
C LYS A 18 -4.51 7.04 -7.93
N GLY A 19 -4.11 6.04 -8.72
CA GLY A 19 -2.92 6.09 -9.58
C GLY A 19 -1.61 5.76 -8.85
N TRP A 20 -1.67 5.22 -7.64
CA TRP A 20 -0.49 4.73 -6.93
C TRP A 20 -0.20 3.29 -7.29
N GLU A 21 1.07 2.94 -7.44
CA GLU A 21 1.52 1.57 -7.68
C GLU A 21 2.28 1.06 -6.45
N LEU A 22 1.95 -0.15 -6.02
CA LEU A 22 2.65 -0.83 -4.93
C LEU A 22 4.03 -1.28 -5.42
N ALA A 23 5.09 -0.78 -4.80
CA ALA A 23 6.46 -1.18 -5.09
C ALA A 23 6.91 -2.37 -4.24
N CYS A 24 6.57 -2.35 -2.94
CA CYS A 24 7.11 -3.31 -1.98
C CYS A 24 6.21 -3.44 -0.76
N ILE A 25 6.09 -4.68 -0.25
CA ILE A 25 5.57 -4.99 1.07
C ILE A 25 6.77 -5.43 1.91
N LEU A 26 7.06 -4.71 2.98
CA LEU A 26 8.14 -5.04 3.91
C LEU A 26 7.53 -5.51 5.23
N GLU A 27 7.68 -6.80 5.49
CA GLU A 27 7.36 -7.40 6.79
C GLU A 27 8.61 -7.37 7.68
N THR A 28 8.50 -6.70 8.82
CA THR A 28 9.58 -6.70 9.82
C THR A 28 9.38 -7.84 10.80
N LYS A 29 10.51 -8.40 11.28
CA LYS A 29 10.48 -9.41 12.33
C LYS A 29 9.88 -8.82 13.60
N GLU A 30 9.18 -9.65 14.36
CA GLU A 30 8.63 -9.29 15.66
C GLU A 30 9.74 -8.84 16.61
N VAL A 31 9.71 -7.55 16.97
CA VAL A 31 10.66 -6.96 17.92
C VAL A 31 10.07 -7.07 19.31
N HIS A 32 10.81 -7.72 20.21
CA HIS A 32 10.45 -7.85 21.62
C HIS A 32 11.15 -6.73 22.40
N ALA A 33 10.37 -5.76 22.90
CA ALA A 33 10.88 -4.67 23.72
C ALA A 33 10.18 -4.72 25.08
N GLY A 34 10.86 -5.26 26.10
CA GLY A 34 10.59 -5.17 27.56
C GLY A 34 9.15 -5.40 28.07
N PHE A 35 8.20 -4.60 27.60
CA PHE A 35 6.78 -4.58 27.93
C PHE A 35 5.84 -5.10 26.82
N GLY A 36 6.35 -5.48 25.64
CA GLY A 36 5.52 -6.05 24.58
C GLY A 36 6.32 -6.50 23.36
N SER A 37 5.65 -7.24 22.48
CA SER A 37 6.14 -7.55 21.14
C SER A 37 5.39 -6.72 20.10
N SER A 38 6.11 -6.29 19.06
CA SER A 38 5.52 -5.55 17.94
C SER A 38 6.05 -6.10 16.63
N SER A 39 5.14 -6.44 15.73
CA SER A 39 5.42 -6.66 14.32
C SER A 39 4.95 -5.44 13.53
N MET A 40 5.77 -5.01 12.55
CA MET A 40 5.43 -3.89 11.67
C MET A 40 5.42 -4.36 10.22
N MET A 41 4.40 -3.96 9.49
CA MET A 41 4.32 -4.14 8.04
C MET A 41 4.32 -2.75 7.38
N VAL A 42 5.19 -2.56 6.39
CA VAL A 42 5.32 -1.29 5.65
C VAL A 42 4.95 -1.52 4.20
N LEU A 43 4.01 -0.72 3.69
CA LEU A 43 3.63 -0.71 2.27
C LEU A 43 4.27 0.50 1.60
N LEU A 44 5.11 0.27 0.59
CA LEU A 44 5.74 1.33 -0.19
C LEU A 44 5.04 1.49 -1.53
N PHE A 45 4.64 2.72 -1.85
CA PHE A 45 3.98 3.08 -3.10
C PHE A 45 4.72 4.19 -3.84
N PHE A 46 4.54 4.26 -5.16
CA PHE A 46 4.90 5.42 -5.97
C PHE A 46 3.68 5.93 -6.74
N GLN A 47 3.59 7.24 -6.92
CA GLN A 47 2.51 7.86 -7.67
C GLN A 47 2.84 7.89 -9.15
N ARG A 48 2.02 7.24 -9.99
CA ARG A 48 2.11 7.43 -11.43
C ARG A 48 1.53 8.78 -11.82
N ARG A 49 2.12 9.39 -12.84
CA ARG A 49 1.51 10.55 -13.50
C ARG A 49 0.27 10.09 -14.25
N ILE A 50 -0.91 10.41 -13.71
CA ILE A 50 -2.17 10.20 -14.42
C ILE A 50 -2.19 11.23 -15.55
N PHE A 51 -1.86 10.81 -16.77
CA PHE A 51 -2.13 11.63 -17.94
C PHE A 51 -3.65 11.61 -18.12
N ALA A 52 -4.31 12.75 -17.85
CA ALA A 52 -5.65 12.95 -18.35
C ALA A 52 -5.60 12.72 -19.87
N PRO A 53 -6.54 11.95 -20.47
CA PRO A 53 -6.64 11.91 -21.92
C PRO A 53 -6.80 13.36 -22.37
N GLY A 54 -5.79 13.88 -23.09
CA GLY A 54 -5.87 15.20 -23.69
C GLY A 54 -7.11 15.28 -24.59
N PRO A 55 -7.59 16.49 -24.91
CA PRO A 55 -8.71 16.65 -25.82
C PRO A 55 -8.38 15.85 -27.09
N VAL A 56 -9.26 14.91 -27.46
CA VAL A 56 -9.14 14.19 -28.73
C VAL A 56 -9.29 15.25 -29.81
N ASP A 57 -8.17 15.69 -30.36
CA ASP A 57 -8.14 16.65 -31.45
C ASP A 57 -8.78 15.95 -32.65
N LYS A 58 -10.03 16.31 -32.95
CA LYS A 58 -10.75 15.82 -34.12
C LYS A 58 -10.26 16.65 -35.31
N SER A 59 -9.15 16.23 -35.93
CA SER A 59 -8.73 16.70 -37.25
C SER A 59 -9.30 15.79 -38.34
#